data_AF-V5GB16-F1
#
_entry.id   AF-V5GB16-F1
#
_cell.length_a   1.000
_cell.length_b   1.000
_cell.length_c   1.000
_cell.angle_alpha   90.00
_cell.angle_beta   90.00
_cell.angle_gamma   90.00
#
_symmetry.space_group_name_H-M   'P 1'
#
loop_
_entity.id
_entity.type
_entity.pdbx_description
1 polymer ?
#
loop_
_entity_poly.entity_id
_entity_poly.type
_entity_poly.pdbx_seq_one_letter_code
_entity_poly.pdbx_strand_id
1 'polypeptide(L)'
;KFVNYIFKTIWQAINLLFLLFVIRKPDILLVQNPPAIPTLSICWFYCKTMGSKFVIDWHNYAHTIMALSLHKHHPLVKLTKKIELFIGRKADNNFCVTNAMNNDLSENWNISAVTL
;
A
#
# COMPACT_ATOMS: atom_id res chain seq x y z
N LYS A 1 -16.20 -17.43 9.61
CA LYS A 1 -16.08 -16.29 8.64
C LYS A 1 -14.82 -15.47 8.88
N PHE A 2 -14.60 -14.89 10.07
CA PHE A 2 -13.40 -14.11 10.39
C PHE A 2 -12.07 -14.89 10.22
N VAL A 3 -12.00 -16.13 10.72
CA VAL A 3 -10.84 -17.01 10.55
C VAL A 3 -10.48 -17.23 9.07
N ASN A 4 -11.48 -17.41 8.20
CA ASN A 4 -11.25 -17.57 6.77
C ASN A 4 -10.67 -16.30 6.13
N TYR A 5 -11.06 -15.11 6.60
CA TYR A 5 -10.45 -13.86 6.12
C TYR A 5 -9.00 -13.74 6.56
N ILE A 6 -8.67 -14.09 7.81
CA ILE A 6 -7.28 -14.11 8.28
C ILE A 6 -6.46 -15.09 7.44
N PHE A 7 -6.95 -16.31 7.28
CA PHE A 7 -6.26 -17.33 6.49
C PHE A 7 -6.09 -16.88 5.04
N LYS A 8 -7.14 -16.33 4.41
CA LYS A 8 -7.06 -15.80 3.05
C LYS A 8 -6.02 -14.69 2.92
N THR A 9 -5.98 -13.75 3.87
CA THR A 9 -5.01 -12.65 3.87
C THR A 9 -3.58 -13.15 4.02
N ILE A 10 -3.33 -14.10 4.94
CA ILE A 10 -2.01 -14.72 5.12
C ILE A 10 -1.60 -15.51 3.87
N TRP A 11 -2.53 -16.28 3.31
CA TRP A 11 -2.30 -17.04 2.09
C TRP A 11 -1.94 -16.12 0.93
N GLN A 12 -2.72 -15.05 0.71
CA GLN A 12 -2.44 -14.05 -0.32
C GLN A 12 -1.09 -13.34 -0.09
N ALA A 13 -0.74 -13.05 1.17
CA ALA A 13 0.55 -12.47 1.53
C ALA A 13 1.73 -13.37 1.13
N ILE A 14 1.66 -14.64 1.50
CA ILE A 14 2.71 -15.63 1.20
C ILE A 14 2.81 -15.84 -0.32
N ASN A 15 1.68 -15.97 -1.01
CA ASN A 15 1.67 -16.15 -2.46
C ASN A 15 2.25 -14.94 -3.19
N LEU A 16 1.88 -13.72 -2.81
CA LEU A 16 2.44 -12.51 -3.41
C LEU A 16 3.96 -12.45 -3.20
N LEU A 17 4.43 -12.68 -1.97
CA LEU A 17 5.86 -12.68 -1.67
C LEU A 17 6.60 -13.74 -2.49
N PHE A 18 6.08 -14.97 -2.54
CA PHE A 18 6.64 -16.05 -3.34
C PHE A 18 6.71 -15.68 -4.82
N LEU A 19 5.61 -15.17 -5.39
CA LEU A 19 5.56 -14.77 -6.79
C LEU A 19 6.59 -13.69 -7.12
N LEU A 20 6.76 -12.69 -6.25
CA LEU A 20 7.78 -11.64 -6.44
C LEU A 20 9.21 -12.20 -6.49
N PHE A 21 9.51 -13.26 -5.74
CA PHE A 21 10.82 -13.94 -5.79
C PHE A 21 10.99 -14.92 -6.96
N VAL A 22 9.88 -15.44 -7.51
CA VAL A 22 9.91 -16.37 -8.65
C VAL A 22 10.02 -15.64 -9.98
N ILE A 23 9.40 -14.47 -10.12
CA ILE A 23 9.51 -13.69 -11.35
C ILE A 23 10.92 -13.14 -11.54
N ARG A 24 11.25 -12.77 -12.78
CA ARG A 24 12.45 -11.98 -13.05
C ARG A 24 12.37 -10.68 -12.26
N LYS A 25 13.44 -10.37 -11.50
CA LYS A 25 13.57 -9.13 -10.72
C LYS A 25 13.22 -7.90 -11.59
N PRO A 26 12.19 -7.11 -11.24
CA PRO A 26 11.89 -5.88 -11.94
C PRO A 26 12.88 -4.78 -11.51
N ASP A 27 13.06 -3.76 -12.35
CA ASP A 27 13.78 -2.55 -11.94
C ASP A 27 12.85 -1.57 -11.22
N ILE A 28 11.56 -1.58 -11.56
CA ILE A 28 10.50 -0.80 -10.94
C ILE A 28 9.31 -1.72 -10.64
N LEU A 29 8.82 -1.67 -9.41
CA LEU A 29 7.56 -2.30 -8.99
C LEU A 29 6.54 -1.20 -8.67
N LEU A 30 5.50 -1.11 -9.50
CA LEU A 30 4.39 -0.19 -9.34
C LEU A 30 3.23 -0.88 -8.64
N VAL A 31 2.70 -0.28 -7.57
CA VAL A 31 1.51 -0.78 -6.86
C VAL A 31 0.39 0.25 -6.91
N GLN A 32 -0.78 -0.17 -7.40
CA GLN A 32 -2.00 0.64 -7.35
C GLN A 32 -2.72 0.42 -6.00
N ASN A 33 -2.80 1.45 -5.18
CA ASN A 33 -3.48 1.42 -3.87
C ASN A 33 -4.92 1.91 -4.03
N PRO A 34 -5.96 1.15 -3.59
CA PRO A 34 -5.98 -0.06 -2.75
C PRO A 34 -5.70 -1.38 -3.49
N PRO A 35 -5.22 -2.46 -2.81
CA PRO A 35 -5.17 -2.71 -1.36
C PRO A 35 -3.85 -2.34 -0.65
N ALA A 36 -3.95 -1.78 0.57
CA ALA A 36 -2.78 -1.38 1.36
C ALA A 36 -2.14 -2.51 2.16
N ILE A 37 -2.94 -3.27 2.92
CA ILE A 37 -2.48 -4.41 3.73
C ILE A 37 -2.96 -5.70 3.07
N PRO A 38 -2.08 -6.70 2.86
CA PRO A 38 -0.66 -6.77 3.19
C PRO A 38 0.26 -6.27 2.05
N THR A 39 -0.33 -5.92 0.90
CA THR A 39 0.37 -5.69 -0.37
C THR A 39 1.47 -4.64 -0.30
N LEU A 40 1.20 -3.44 0.23
CA LEU A 40 2.21 -2.38 0.30
C LEU A 40 3.41 -2.80 1.15
N SER A 41 3.17 -3.49 2.28
CA SER A 41 4.25 -3.97 3.14
C SER A 41 5.12 -5.03 2.45
N ILE A 42 4.50 -5.97 1.72
CA ILE A 42 5.20 -7.03 0.99
C ILE A 42 6.01 -6.47 -0.16
N CYS A 43 5.39 -5.63 -0.99
CA CYS A 43 6.04 -5.03 -2.16
C CYS A 43 7.19 -4.12 -1.73
N TRP A 44 7.00 -3.30 -0.69
CA TRP A 44 8.07 -2.48 -0.14
C TRP A 44 9.23 -3.33 0.39
N PHE A 45 8.94 -4.38 1.16
CA PHE A 45 9.96 -5.29 1.68
C PHE A 45 10.75 -5.94 0.53
N TYR A 46 10.05 -6.48 -0.46
CA TYR A 46 10.66 -7.08 -1.64
C TYR A 46 11.57 -6.10 -2.40
N CYS A 47 11.08 -4.89 -2.69
CA CYS A 47 11.88 -3.88 -3.37
C CYS A 47 13.13 -3.51 -2.57
N LYS A 48 12.99 -3.39 -1.25
CA LYS A 48 14.13 -3.12 -0.36
C LYS A 48 15.17 -4.25 -0.38
N THR A 49 14.74 -5.51 -0.44
CA THR A 49 15.65 -6.66 -0.49
C THR A 49 16.30 -6.86 -1.87
N MET A 50 15.54 -6.61 -2.95
CA MET A 50 16.00 -6.87 -4.31
C MET A 50 16.67 -5.66 -4.97
N GLY A 51 16.63 -4.48 -4.35
CA GLY A 51 17.15 -3.25 -4.93
C GLY A 51 16.30 -2.73 -6.11
N SER A 52 15.02 -3.10 -6.16
CA SER A 52 14.05 -2.57 -7.13
C SER A 52 13.48 -1.25 -6.63
N LYS A 53 13.11 -0.34 -7.53
CA LYS A 53 12.41 0.89 -7.19
C LYS A 53 10.95 0.59 -6.84
N PHE A 54 10.48 1.13 -5.73
CA PHE A 54 9.12 0.95 -5.27
C PHE A 54 8.30 2.21 -5.55
N VAL A 55 7.24 2.07 -6.35
CA VAL A 55 6.38 3.17 -6.77
C VAL A 55 4.94 2.89 -6.37
N ILE A 56 4.25 3.87 -5.81
CA ILE A 56 2.85 3.75 -5.43
C ILE A 56 2.01 4.66 -6.32
N ASP A 57 0.94 4.12 -6.88
CA ASP A 57 -0.10 4.86 -7.57
C ASP A 57 -1.34 4.92 -6.67
N TRP A 58 -1.61 6.11 -6.12
CA TRP A 58 -2.65 6.37 -5.16
C TRP A 58 -3.99 6.66 -5.87
N HIS A 59 -4.89 5.68 -5.84
CA HIS A 59 -6.28 5.84 -6.34
C HIS A 59 -7.25 6.19 -5.23
N ASN A 60 -7.06 5.58 -4.06
CA ASN A 60 -7.82 5.85 -2.85
C ASN A 60 -7.01 5.44 -1.62
N TYR A 61 -7.41 5.94 -0.46
CA TYR A 61 -6.85 5.50 0.81
C TYR A 61 -7.57 4.26 1.33
N ALA A 62 -6.84 3.16 1.50
CA ALA A 62 -7.40 1.90 1.98
C ALA A 62 -8.02 2.04 3.38
N HIS A 63 -7.43 2.85 4.27
CA HIS A 63 -8.02 3.09 5.59
C HIS A 63 -9.37 3.83 5.51
N THR A 64 -9.58 4.72 4.53
CA THR A 64 -10.88 5.40 4.36
C THR A 64 -11.96 4.44 3.89
N ILE A 65 -11.64 3.58 2.92
CA ILE A 65 -12.56 2.54 2.44
C ILE A 65 -12.88 1.55 3.56
N MET A 66 -11.86 1.12 4.31
CA MET A 66 -12.04 0.22 5.45
C MET A 66 -12.92 0.83 6.54
N ALA A 67 -12.82 2.16 6.76
CA ALA A 67 -13.65 2.87 7.72
C ALA A 67 -15.14 2.86 7.36
N LEU A 68 -15.50 2.71 6.08
CA LEU A 68 -16.89 2.57 5.64
C LEU A 68 -17.53 1.27 6.15
N SER A 69 -16.73 0.21 6.33
CA SER A 69 -17.22 -1.11 6.78
C SER A 69 -17.04 -1.37 8.28
N LEU A 70 -15.97 -0.87 8.89
CA LEU A 70 -15.58 -1.21 10.28
C LEU A 70 -15.71 -0.05 11.28
N HIS A 71 -16.07 1.16 10.82
CA HIS A 71 -16.07 2.44 11.55
C HIS A 71 -14.67 3.07 11.74
N LYS A 72 -14.62 4.40 11.76
CA LYS A 72 -13.36 5.19 11.81
C LYS A 72 -12.45 4.89 13.00
N HIS A 73 -13.02 4.56 14.16
CA HIS A 73 -12.25 4.31 15.39
C HIS A 73 -11.73 2.88 15.51
N HIS A 74 -12.07 1.99 14.57
CA HIS A 74 -11.67 0.59 14.61
C HIS A 74 -10.14 0.43 14.57
N PRO A 75 -9.54 -0.45 15.40
CA PRO A 75 -8.10 -0.64 15.45
C PRO A 75 -7.46 -0.96 14.08
N LEU A 76 -8.11 -1.79 13.25
CA LEU A 76 -7.64 -2.13 11.91
C LEU A 76 -7.58 -0.92 10.95
N VAL A 77 -8.51 0.02 11.07
CA VAL A 77 -8.52 1.25 10.25
C VAL A 77 -7.32 2.12 10.63
N LYS A 78 -7.07 2.30 11.94
CA LYS A 78 -5.91 3.05 12.43
C LYS A 78 -4.60 2.38 12.04
N LEU A 79 -4.53 1.05 12.11
CA LEU A 79 -3.36 0.27 11.69
C LEU A 79 -3.10 0.45 10.18
N THR A 80 -4.14 0.35 9.37
CA THR A 80 -4.07 0.56 7.91
C THR A 80 -3.55 1.96 7.60
N LYS A 81 -4.09 2.99 8.25
CA LYS A 81 -3.63 4.36 8.07
C LYS A 81 -2.15 4.52 8.40
N LYS A 82 -1.68 3.93 9.51
CA LYS A 82 -0.26 3.97 9.91
C LYS A 82 0.64 3.27 8.89
N ILE A 83 0.22 2.11 8.38
CA ILE A 83 0.98 1.37 7.38
C ILE A 83 1.04 2.15 6.06
N GLU A 84 -0.10 2.66 5.57
CA GLU A 84 -0.13 3.48 4.36
C GLU A 84 0.78 4.72 4.50
N LEU A 85 0.70 5.43 5.62
CA LEU A 85 1.55 6.59 5.88
C LEU A 85 3.04 6.22 5.90
N PHE A 86 3.40 5.16 6.63
CA PHE A 86 4.79 4.73 6.77
C PHE A 86 5.38 4.26 5.44
N ILE A 87 4.66 3.40 4.72
CA ILE A 87 5.13 2.82 3.47
C ILE A 87 5.09 3.87 2.35
N GLY A 88 4.06 4.73 2.33
CA GLY A 88 3.96 5.84 1.38
C GLY A 88 5.16 6.78 1.42
N ARG A 89 5.63 7.13 2.62
CA ARG A 89 6.85 7.92 2.81
C ARG A 89 8.14 7.19 2.44
N LYS A 90 8.10 5.87 2.32
CA LYS A 90 9.25 5.03 1.98
C LYS A 90 9.28 4.61 0.51
N ALA A 91 8.25 4.93 -0.26
CA ALA A 91 8.25 4.74 -1.70
C ALA A 91 9.25 5.67 -2.38
N ASP A 92 9.89 5.19 -3.45
CA ASP A 92 10.82 6.00 -4.25
C ASP A 92 10.07 7.09 -5.02
N ASN A 93 8.87 6.79 -5.54
CA ASN A 93 8.00 7.73 -6.22
C ASN A 93 6.53 7.45 -5.90
N ASN A 94 5.70 8.48 -6.00
CA ASN A 94 4.26 8.38 -5.81
C ASN A 94 3.52 9.08 -6.96
N PHE A 95 2.45 8.45 -7.43
CA PHE A 95 1.47 9.02 -8.35
C PHE A 95 0.11 9.14 -7.66
N CYS A 96 -0.74 10.04 -8.11
CA CYS A 96 -2.11 10.12 -7.60
C CYS A 96 -3.08 10.57 -8.68
N VAL A 97 -4.35 10.20 -8.51
CA VAL A 97 -5.40 10.41 -9.53
C VAL A 97 -5.99 11.82 -9.56
N THR A 98 -5.80 12.64 -8.52
CA THR A 98 -6.39 13.98 -8.46
C THR A 98 -5.46 14.98 -7.75
N ASN A 99 -5.57 16.26 -8.13
CA ASN A 99 -4.84 17.35 -7.46
C ASN A 99 -5.26 17.49 -5.99
N ALA A 100 -6.52 17.20 -5.65
CA ALA A 100 -6.97 17.21 -4.26
C ALA A 100 -6.25 16.13 -3.43
N MET A 101 -6.07 14.94 -3.99
CA MET A 101 -5.31 13.88 -3.34
C MET A 101 -3.82 14.21 -3.24
N ASN A 102 -3.25 14.85 -4.26
CA ASN A 102 -1.88 15.34 -4.22
C ASN A 102 -1.65 16.30 -3.03
N ASN A 103 -2.52 17.29 -2.89
CA ASN A 103 -2.45 18.24 -1.78
C ASN A 103 -2.60 17.55 -0.42
N ASP A 104 -3.54 16.61 -0.27
CA ASP A 104 -3.69 15.86 0.98
C ASP A 104 -2.46 14.98 1.30
N LEU A 105 -1.89 14.31 0.31
CA LEU A 105 -0.65 13.53 0.45
C LEU A 105 0.51 14.43 0.88
N SER A 106 0.64 15.61 0.28
CA SER A 106 1.70 16.57 0.59
C SER A 106 1.53 17.14 2.01
N GLU A 107 0.37 17.74 2.30
CA GLU A 107 0.13 18.49 3.54
C GLU A 107 -0.07 17.60 4.76
N ASN A 108 -0.89 16.54 4.62
CA ASN A 108 -1.27 15.70 5.76
C ASN A 108 -0.37 14.47 5.91
N TRP A 109 0.21 13.98 4.82
CA TRP A 109 1.01 12.76 4.83
C TRP A 109 2.49 13.00 4.66
N ASN A 110 2.92 14.20 4.24
CA ASN A 110 4.31 14.49 3.87
C ASN A 110 4.83 13.51 2.81
N ILE A 111 4.02 13.27 1.79
CA ILE A 111 4.30 12.41 0.63
C ILE A 111 4.20 13.29 -0.61
N SER A 112 5.30 13.43 -1.33
CA SER A 112 5.30 14.10 -2.64
C SER A 112 4.82 13.12 -3.71
N ALA A 113 3.78 13.51 -4.45
CA ALA A 113 3.21 12.73 -5.53
C ALA A 113 3.04 13.58 -6.81
N VAL A 114 3.02 12.92 -7.96
CA VAL A 114 2.69 13.54 -9.25
C VAL A 114 1.25 13.16 -9.61
N THR A 115 0.44 14.15 -9.98
CA THR A 115 -0.93 13.90 -10.47
C THR A 115 -0.86 13.36 -11.91
N LEU A 116 -1.57 12.27 -12.18
CA LEU A 116 -1.73 11.68 -13.53
C LEU A 116 -3.02 12.13 -14.21
#